data_AF-A0A7X2MT18-F1
#
_entry.id   AF-A0A7X2MT18-F1
#
_cell.length_a   1.000
_cell.length_b   1.000
_cell.length_c   1.000
_cell.angle_alpha   90.00
_cell.angle_beta   90.00
_cell.angle_gamma   90.00
#
_symmetry.space_group_name_H-M   'P 1'
#
loop_
_entity.id
_entity.type
_entity.pdbx_description
1 polymer ?
#
loop_
_entity_poly.entity_id
_entity_poly.type
_entity_poly.pdbx_seq_one_letter_code
_entity_poly.pdbx_strand_id
1 'polypeptide(L)'
;RALAVLTRLSTPEHARRLLAEISAPDADSVTRQQGTRLLRDARMRYILLIGCAIAILQQVSGINILLYYAPSLLQNISPDTQTSLYHSIFLGLALLVGVAFCLNAVDRWGRTRLLRWGALGCAVSLVITAWAFIAQIGGLLPVVGLVAFVLIFGMSWSLGAWLLISEIFPNRIRAVAMGYAFSSMYLANFIVTQTFPMMNRSRLLMDHFHGAFPLMLCAAGCLVAFWFVKRF
;
A
#
# COMPACT_ATOMS: atom_id res chain seq x y z
N ARG A 1 -11.49 -29.01 -20.52
CA ARG A 1 -10.18 -28.65 -19.90
C ARG A 1 -10.36 -27.82 -18.62
N ALA A 2 -11.16 -26.75 -18.62
CA ALA A 2 -11.42 -25.91 -17.43
C ALA A 2 -11.99 -26.68 -16.21
N LEU A 3 -12.94 -27.61 -16.42
CA LEU A 3 -13.53 -28.40 -15.31
C LEU A 3 -12.48 -29.21 -14.58
N ALA A 4 -11.63 -29.94 -15.31
CA ALA A 4 -10.58 -30.78 -14.74
C ALA A 4 -9.56 -30.01 -13.89
N VAL A 5 -9.33 -28.73 -14.20
CA VAL A 5 -8.47 -27.84 -13.40
C VAL A 5 -9.21 -27.38 -12.14
N LEU A 6 -10.47 -26.99 -12.25
CA LEU A 6 -11.29 -26.53 -11.11
C LEU A 6 -11.53 -27.66 -10.08
N THR A 7 -11.68 -28.91 -10.52
CA THR A 7 -11.82 -30.07 -9.63
C THR A 7 -10.53 -30.40 -8.88
N ARG A 8 -9.36 -29.95 -9.35
CA ARG A 8 -8.09 -30.12 -8.62
C ARG A 8 -7.92 -29.10 -7.50
N LEU A 9 -8.56 -27.93 -7.63
CA LEU A 9 -8.47 -26.82 -6.68
C LEU A 9 -9.61 -26.81 -5.65
N SER A 10 -10.72 -27.49 -5.93
CA SER A 10 -11.94 -27.47 -5.11
C SER A 10 -12.74 -28.76 -5.25
N THR A 11 -13.74 -28.96 -4.39
CA THR A 11 -14.64 -30.12 -4.42
C THR A 11 -15.35 -30.24 -5.78
N PRO A 12 -15.60 -31.46 -6.31
CA PRO A 12 -16.14 -31.64 -7.65
C PRO A 12 -17.50 -30.97 -7.89
N GLU A 13 -18.34 -30.91 -6.86
CA GLU A 13 -19.62 -30.22 -6.91
C GLU A 13 -19.46 -28.70 -7.01
N HIS A 14 -18.49 -28.14 -6.28
CA HIS A 14 -18.19 -26.72 -6.31
C HIS A 14 -17.61 -26.30 -7.66
N ALA A 15 -16.70 -27.11 -8.21
CA ALA A 15 -16.13 -26.91 -9.53
C ALA A 15 -17.20 -26.90 -10.63
N ARG A 16 -18.19 -27.80 -10.56
CA ARG A 16 -19.32 -27.85 -11.52
C ARG A 16 -20.22 -26.63 -11.40
N ARG A 17 -20.55 -26.18 -10.18
CA ARG A 17 -21.35 -24.97 -9.94
C ARG A 17 -20.66 -23.71 -10.46
N LEU A 18 -19.37 -23.53 -10.17
CA LEU A 18 -18.57 -22.41 -10.66
C LEU A 18 -18.52 -22.37 -12.18
N LEU A 19 -18.30 -23.51 -12.84
CA LEU A 19 -18.23 -23.56 -14.29
C LEU A 19 -19.58 -23.24 -14.95
N ALA A 20 -20.68 -23.68 -14.34
CA ALA A 20 -22.02 -23.33 -14.78
C ALA A 20 -22.29 -21.81 -14.61
N GLU A 21 -21.81 -21.20 -13.53
CA GLU A 21 -21.97 -19.77 -13.26
C GLU A 21 -21.13 -18.90 -14.21
N ILE A 22 -19.89 -19.31 -14.51
CA ILE A 22 -18.99 -18.62 -15.45
C ILE A 22 -19.45 -18.78 -16.91
N SER A 23 -20.01 -19.93 -17.26
CA SER A 23 -20.51 -20.20 -18.62
C SER A 23 -21.95 -19.70 -18.84
N ALA A 24 -22.57 -19.14 -17.80
CA ALA A 24 -23.91 -18.57 -17.92
C ALA A 24 -23.85 -17.37 -18.88
N PRO A 25 -24.73 -17.31 -19.90
CA PRO A 25 -24.78 -16.20 -20.86
C PRO A 25 -24.92 -14.81 -20.21
N ASP A 26 -25.43 -14.76 -18.97
CA ASP A 26 -25.67 -13.54 -18.21
C ASP A 26 -24.56 -13.15 -17.23
N ALA A 27 -23.45 -13.90 -17.13
CA ALA A 27 -22.39 -13.59 -16.17
C ALA A 27 -21.82 -12.16 -16.34
N ASP A 28 -21.62 -11.74 -17.59
CA ASP A 28 -21.15 -10.39 -17.93
C ASP A 28 -22.24 -9.32 -17.71
N SER A 29 -23.50 -9.66 -18.00
CA SER A 29 -24.63 -8.75 -17.83
C SER A 29 -24.88 -8.47 -16.34
N VAL A 30 -24.76 -9.50 -15.49
CA VAL A 30 -24.83 -9.40 -14.02
C VAL A 30 -23.71 -8.53 -13.47
N THR A 31 -22.46 -8.70 -13.94
CA THR A 31 -21.32 -7.89 -13.51
C THR A 31 -21.48 -6.41 -13.89
N ARG A 32 -21.94 -6.12 -15.12
CA ARG A 32 -22.26 -4.75 -15.57
C ARG A 32 -23.39 -4.12 -14.79
N GLN A 33 -24.44 -4.88 -14.46
CA GLN A 33 -25.55 -4.41 -13.65
C GLN A 33 -25.11 -4.11 -12.21
N GLN A 34 -24.22 -4.93 -11.63
CA GLN A 34 -23.65 -4.67 -10.31
C GLN A 34 -22.81 -3.39 -10.31
N GLY A 35 -21.96 -3.17 -11.31
CA GLY A 35 -21.15 -1.95 -11.44
C GLY A 35 -22.00 -0.68 -11.61
N THR A 36 -22.99 -0.71 -12.50
CA THR A 36 -23.91 0.44 -12.70
C THR A 36 -24.77 0.73 -11.47
N ARG A 37 -25.22 -0.30 -10.75
CA ARG A 37 -25.95 -0.15 -9.48
C ARG A 37 -25.07 0.45 -8.37
N LEU A 38 -23.80 0.03 -8.32
CA LEU A 38 -22.81 0.54 -7.37
C LEU A 38 -22.52 2.04 -7.58
N LEU A 39 -22.49 2.49 -8.85
CA LEU A 39 -22.29 3.91 -9.19
C LEU A 39 -23.55 4.77 -9.02
N ARG A 40 -24.75 4.17 -9.14
CA ARG A 40 -26.03 4.87 -8.97
C ARG A 40 -26.43 5.06 -7.50
N ASP A 41 -26.12 4.11 -6.63
CA ASP A 41 -26.47 4.22 -5.22
C ASP A 41 -25.47 5.13 -4.49
N ALA A 42 -25.98 6.25 -3.95
CA ALA A 42 -25.17 7.24 -3.24
C ALA A 42 -24.41 6.65 -2.04
N ARG A 43 -24.99 5.68 -1.32
CA ARG A 43 -24.33 5.03 -0.17
C ARG A 43 -23.21 4.10 -0.62
N MET A 44 -23.45 3.30 -1.67
CA MET A 44 -22.44 2.39 -2.21
C MET A 44 -21.28 3.13 -2.85
N ARG A 45 -21.57 4.24 -3.55
CA ARG A 45 -20.54 5.13 -4.11
C ARG A 45 -19.69 5.77 -3.01
N TYR A 46 -20.30 6.17 -1.90
CA TYR A 46 -19.56 6.71 -0.76
C TYR A 46 -18.62 5.67 -0.14
N ILE A 47 -19.10 4.44 0.07
CA ILE A 47 -18.28 3.32 0.52
C ILE A 47 -17.14 3.01 -0.46
N LEU A 48 -17.43 3.02 -1.77
CA LEU A 48 -16.42 2.82 -2.82
C LEU A 48 -15.32 3.88 -2.74
N LEU A 49 -15.72 5.16 -2.60
CA LEU A 49 -14.78 6.27 -2.47
C LEU A 49 -13.87 6.11 -1.25
N ILE A 50 -14.41 5.67 -0.10
CA ILE A 50 -13.60 5.40 1.09
C ILE A 50 -12.58 4.29 0.82
N GLY A 51 -13.01 3.16 0.25
CA GLY A 51 -12.10 2.05 -0.07
C GLY A 51 -11.00 2.43 -1.06
N CYS A 52 -11.36 3.18 -2.11
CA CYS A 52 -10.39 3.71 -3.07
C CYS A 52 -9.43 4.72 -2.41
N ALA A 53 -9.94 5.61 -1.56
CA ALA A 53 -9.12 6.57 -0.83
C ALA A 53 -8.11 5.87 0.09
N ILE A 54 -8.52 4.83 0.83
CA ILE A 54 -7.59 4.03 1.66
C ILE A 54 -6.50 3.39 0.80
N ALA A 55 -6.86 2.81 -0.35
CA ALA A 55 -5.90 2.17 -1.25
C ALA A 55 -4.91 3.19 -1.87
N ILE A 56 -5.40 4.38 -2.24
CA ILE A 56 -4.56 5.48 -2.72
C ILE A 56 -3.65 5.97 -1.60
N LEU A 57 -4.16 6.17 -0.38
CA LEU A 57 -3.37 6.62 0.77
C LEU A 57 -2.26 5.63 1.13
N GLN A 58 -2.56 4.33 1.04
CA GLN A 58 -1.54 3.28 1.19
C GLN A 58 -0.42 3.46 0.16
N GLN A 59 -0.74 3.81 -1.08
CA GLN A 59 0.24 4.01 -2.13
C GLN A 59 1.03 5.33 -1.98
N VAL A 60 0.35 6.40 -1.59
CA VAL A 60 0.95 7.73 -1.36
C VAL A 60 1.89 7.73 -0.16
N SER A 61 1.74 6.79 0.79
CA SER A 61 2.71 6.56 1.87
C SER A 61 4.14 6.24 1.38
N GLY A 62 4.29 5.86 0.10
CA GLY A 62 5.60 5.68 -0.53
C GLY A 62 6.25 4.32 -0.32
N ILE A 63 5.54 3.30 0.21
CA ILE A 63 6.13 1.96 0.39
C ILE A 63 6.72 1.39 -0.91
N ASN A 64 6.03 1.56 -2.05
CA ASN A 64 6.50 1.05 -3.33
C ASN A 64 7.69 1.84 -3.87
N ILE A 65 7.76 3.16 -3.63
CA ILE A 65 8.97 3.94 -3.90
C ILE A 65 10.15 3.31 -3.16
N LEU A 66 9.96 3.06 -1.87
CA LEU A 66 11.04 2.53 -1.05
C LEU A 66 11.44 1.12 -1.50
N LEU A 67 10.48 0.26 -1.87
CA LEU A 67 10.80 -1.09 -2.37
C LEU A 67 11.52 -1.06 -3.72
N TYR A 68 11.14 -0.16 -4.63
CA TYR A 68 11.75 -0.07 -5.97
C TYR A 68 13.09 0.67 -5.98
N TYR A 69 13.22 1.69 -5.13
CA TYR A 69 14.35 2.61 -5.12
C TYR A 69 15.16 2.56 -3.81
N ALA A 70 14.94 1.57 -2.94
CA ALA A 70 15.74 1.39 -1.72
C ALA A 70 17.25 1.45 -1.99
N PRO A 71 17.80 0.67 -2.95
CA PRO A 71 19.23 0.71 -3.22
C PRO A 71 19.69 2.11 -3.66
N SER A 72 18.91 2.80 -4.50
CA SER A 72 19.22 4.15 -4.97
C SER A 72 19.14 5.20 -3.85
N LEU A 73 18.16 5.10 -2.95
CA LEU A 73 18.02 5.96 -1.77
C LEU A 73 19.17 5.75 -0.78
N LEU A 74 19.64 4.51 -0.64
CA LEU A 74 20.74 4.16 0.24
C LEU A 74 22.11 4.57 -0.35
N GLN A 75 22.26 4.50 -1.67
CA GLN A 75 23.46 5.00 -2.37
C GLN A 75 23.65 6.52 -2.21
N ASN A 76 22.56 7.27 -2.02
CA ASN A 76 22.66 8.70 -1.70
C ASN A 76 23.29 8.97 -0.31
N ILE A 77 23.35 7.96 0.56
CA ILE A 77 23.87 8.08 1.94
C ILE A 77 25.26 7.41 2.07
N SER A 78 25.44 6.26 1.42
CA SER A 78 26.69 5.49 1.45
C SER A 78 27.18 5.23 0.02
N PRO A 79 28.38 5.72 -0.37
CA PRO A 79 28.91 5.56 -1.73
C PRO A 79 29.32 4.12 -2.08
N ASP A 80 29.36 3.20 -1.10
CA ASP A 80 29.63 1.80 -1.34
C ASP A 80 28.36 1.03 -1.76
N THR A 81 28.38 0.52 -3.00
CA THR A 81 27.26 -0.21 -3.60
C THR A 81 26.96 -1.53 -2.88
N GLN A 82 28.00 -2.20 -2.33
CA GLN A 82 27.87 -3.47 -1.64
C GLN A 82 27.04 -3.31 -0.35
N THR A 83 27.39 -2.35 0.51
CA THR A 83 26.65 -2.05 1.75
C THR A 83 25.20 -1.62 1.48
N SER A 84 24.94 -0.87 0.41
CA SER A 84 23.58 -0.47 0.01
C SER A 84 22.69 -1.67 -0.37
N LEU A 85 23.26 -2.69 -1.02
CA LEU A 85 22.55 -3.93 -1.33
C LEU A 85 22.25 -4.73 -0.07
N TYR A 86 23.21 -4.85 0.86
CA TYR A 86 22.99 -5.52 2.15
C TYR A 86 21.87 -4.85 2.96
N HIS A 87 21.86 -3.51 3.04
CA HIS A 87 20.79 -2.77 3.73
C HIS A 87 19.40 -2.98 3.09
N SER A 88 19.34 -3.17 1.77
CA SER A 88 18.07 -3.48 1.07
C SER A 88 17.51 -4.85 1.46
N ILE A 89 18.38 -5.84 1.71
CA ILE A 89 17.96 -7.14 2.25
C ILE A 89 17.38 -6.99 3.65
N PHE A 90 18.02 -6.19 4.51
CA PHE A 90 17.50 -5.91 5.86
C PHE A 90 16.14 -5.21 5.83
N LEU A 91 15.92 -4.27 4.92
CA LEU A 91 14.60 -3.64 4.71
C LEU A 91 13.53 -4.69 4.37
N GLY A 92 13.84 -5.63 3.46
CA GLY A 92 12.94 -6.72 3.11
C GLY A 92 12.63 -7.66 4.30
N LEU A 93 13.65 -8.01 5.09
CA LEU A 93 13.48 -8.81 6.30
C LEU A 93 12.61 -8.07 7.33
N ALA A 94 12.84 -6.78 7.49
CA ALA A 94 12.08 -5.94 8.40
C ALA A 94 10.61 -5.87 7.99
N LEU A 95 10.32 -5.78 6.68
CA LEU A 95 8.96 -5.88 6.17
C LEU A 95 8.33 -7.22 6.55
N LEU A 96 9.04 -8.33 6.33
CA LEU A 96 8.54 -9.69 6.62
C LEU A 96 8.20 -9.84 8.11
N VAL A 97 9.09 -9.41 8.99
CA VAL A 97 8.87 -9.39 10.44
C VAL A 97 7.68 -8.50 10.81
N GLY A 98 7.58 -7.31 10.19
CA GLY A 98 6.46 -6.40 10.39
C GLY A 98 5.11 -7.03 10.02
N VAL A 99 5.03 -7.68 8.86
CA VAL A 99 3.80 -8.36 8.41
C VAL A 99 3.46 -9.56 9.31
N ALA A 100 4.46 -10.33 9.75
CA ALA A 100 4.25 -11.42 10.70
C ALA A 100 3.67 -10.92 12.03
N PHE A 101 4.14 -9.77 12.51
CA PHE A 101 3.57 -9.12 13.68
C PHE A 101 2.16 -8.58 13.40
N CYS A 102 1.92 -8.03 12.21
CA CYS A 102 0.60 -7.51 11.80
C CYS A 102 -0.49 -8.57 11.92
N LEU A 103 -0.21 -9.81 11.48
CA LEU A 103 -1.15 -10.95 11.58
C LEU A 103 -1.67 -11.14 13.01
N ASN A 104 -0.78 -11.10 14.00
CA ASN A 104 -1.16 -11.24 15.41
C ASN A 104 -1.77 -9.96 16.00
N ALA A 105 -1.30 -8.79 15.55
CA ALA A 105 -1.72 -7.50 16.09
C ALA A 105 -3.11 -7.06 15.61
N VAL A 106 -3.47 -7.39 14.36
CA VAL A 106 -4.77 -7.06 13.74
C VAL A 106 -5.92 -7.59 14.58
N ASP A 107 -5.80 -8.84 15.06
CA ASP A 107 -6.86 -9.52 15.79
C ASP A 107 -7.03 -8.98 17.21
N ARG A 108 -5.96 -8.48 17.85
CA ARG A 108 -6.03 -7.96 19.23
C ARG A 108 -6.36 -6.48 19.32
N TRP A 109 -5.78 -5.64 18.47
CA TRP A 109 -5.80 -4.17 18.65
C TRP A 109 -6.90 -3.50 17.82
N GLY A 110 -7.47 -4.23 16.87
CA GLY A 110 -8.48 -3.72 15.95
C GLY A 110 -7.86 -2.96 14.78
N ARG A 111 -8.47 -3.13 13.62
CA ARG A 111 -7.94 -2.76 12.31
C ARG A 111 -7.77 -1.24 12.17
N THR A 112 -8.81 -0.47 12.48
CA THR A 112 -8.82 1.00 12.35
C THR A 112 -7.82 1.68 13.29
N ARG A 113 -7.67 1.17 14.52
CA ARG A 113 -6.68 1.66 15.48
C ARG A 113 -5.26 1.39 14.99
N LEU A 114 -5.01 0.19 14.47
CA LEU A 114 -3.71 -0.20 13.94
C LEU A 114 -3.29 0.65 12.73
N LEU A 115 -4.19 0.90 11.78
CA LEU A 115 -3.92 1.78 10.63
C LEU A 115 -3.59 3.20 11.07
N ARG A 116 -4.37 3.74 12.01
CA ARG A 116 -4.19 5.10 12.50
C ARG A 116 -2.84 5.27 13.18
N TRP A 117 -2.53 4.44 14.17
CA TRP A 117 -1.23 4.53 14.87
C TRP A 117 -0.05 4.19 13.96
N GLY A 118 -0.24 3.25 13.05
CA GLY A 118 0.74 2.92 12.01
C GLY A 118 1.05 4.09 11.09
N ALA A 119 0.03 4.82 10.63
CA ALA A 119 0.21 6.00 9.79
C ALA A 119 1.02 7.10 10.49
N LEU A 120 0.74 7.32 11.78
CA LEU A 120 1.47 8.28 12.60
C LEU A 120 2.93 7.85 12.79
N GLY A 121 3.18 6.57 13.10
CA GLY A 121 4.53 6.03 13.23
C GLY A 121 5.33 6.11 11.92
N CYS A 122 4.70 5.81 10.78
CA CYS A 122 5.31 5.98 9.46
C CYS A 122 5.66 7.45 9.19
N ALA A 123 4.75 8.39 9.49
CA ALA A 123 5.00 9.82 9.31
C ALA A 123 6.20 10.29 10.15
N VAL A 124 6.27 9.89 11.43
CA VAL A 124 7.38 10.26 12.32
C VAL A 124 8.70 9.69 11.81
N SER A 125 8.75 8.41 11.43
CA SER A 125 9.95 7.79 10.89
C SER A 125 10.42 8.45 9.60
N LEU A 126 9.50 8.80 8.70
CA LEU A 126 9.83 9.51 7.46
C LEU A 126 10.32 10.94 7.71
N VAL A 127 9.75 11.66 8.69
CA VAL A 127 10.21 13.00 9.07
C VAL A 127 11.62 12.95 9.66
N ILE A 128 11.89 11.97 10.54
CA ILE A 128 13.23 11.78 11.11
C ILE A 128 14.24 11.47 10.02
N THR A 129 13.90 10.56 9.09
CA THR A 129 14.77 10.26 7.95
C THR A 129 14.97 11.50 7.08
N ALA A 130 13.91 12.22 6.72
CA ALA A 130 14.00 13.43 5.91
C ALA A 130 14.88 14.50 6.57
N TRP A 131 14.75 14.69 7.88
CA TRP A 131 15.59 15.61 8.64
C TRP A 131 17.06 15.18 8.63
N ALA A 132 17.35 13.88 8.78
CA ALA A 132 18.71 13.36 8.70
C ALA A 132 19.35 13.59 7.31
N PHE A 133 18.56 13.46 6.23
CA PHE A 133 18.99 13.79 4.86
C PHE A 133 19.29 15.29 4.68
N ILE A 134 18.43 16.17 5.21
CA ILE A 134 18.63 17.64 5.14
C ILE A 134 19.87 18.05 5.94
N ALA A 135 20.03 17.52 7.14
CA ALA A 135 21.14 17.81 8.03
C ALA A 135 22.48 17.16 7.58
N GLN A 136 22.47 16.41 6.46
CA GLN A 136 23.64 15.71 5.93
C GLN A 136 24.32 14.81 6.97
N ILE A 137 23.53 14.27 7.91
CA ILE A 137 23.99 13.30 8.88
C ILE A 137 24.08 11.95 8.14
N GLY A 138 25.20 11.76 7.45
CA GLY A 138 25.54 10.50 6.80
C GLY A 138 25.66 9.35 7.82
N GLY A 139 25.52 8.13 7.34
CA GLY A 139 25.73 6.92 8.15
C GLY A 139 24.43 6.18 8.52
N LEU A 140 24.37 5.64 9.74
CA LEU A 140 23.37 4.65 10.12
C LEU A 140 21.96 5.24 10.36
N LEU A 141 21.87 6.53 10.70
CA LEU A 141 20.63 7.16 11.18
C LEU A 141 19.49 7.16 10.13
N PRO A 142 19.71 7.57 8.86
CA PRO A 142 18.67 7.51 7.85
C PRO A 142 18.29 6.06 7.49
N VAL A 143 19.25 5.12 7.56
CA VAL A 143 19.00 3.70 7.32
C VAL A 143 18.07 3.12 8.38
N VAL A 144 18.34 3.41 9.67
CA VAL A 144 17.47 3.00 10.78
C VAL A 144 16.07 3.61 10.64
N GLY A 145 15.97 4.88 10.22
CA GLY A 145 14.68 5.53 9.98
C GLY A 145 13.87 4.89 8.85
N LEU A 146 14.52 4.50 7.75
CA LEU A 146 13.88 3.76 6.65
C LEU A 146 13.45 2.36 7.08
N VAL A 147 14.29 1.64 7.82
CA VAL A 147 13.95 0.32 8.37
C VAL A 147 12.78 0.41 9.34
N ALA A 148 12.78 1.41 10.23
CA ALA A 148 11.68 1.67 11.15
C ALA A 148 10.38 2.00 10.41
N PHE A 149 10.46 2.81 9.34
CA PHE A 149 9.31 3.08 8.48
C PHE A 149 8.74 1.79 7.87
N VAL A 150 9.59 0.93 7.29
CA VAL A 150 9.15 -0.34 6.68
C VAL A 150 8.55 -1.29 7.71
N LEU A 151 9.15 -1.38 8.89
CA LEU A 151 8.63 -2.20 9.99
C LEU A 151 7.23 -1.74 10.39
N ILE A 152 7.07 -0.45 10.70
CA ILE A 152 5.79 0.11 11.14
C ILE A 152 4.75 -0.03 10.03
N PHE A 153 5.13 0.20 8.77
CA PHE A 153 4.25 0.03 7.62
C PHE A 153 3.80 -1.43 7.48
N GLY A 154 4.74 -2.37 7.57
CA GLY A 154 4.47 -3.81 7.56
C GLY A 154 3.52 -4.25 8.68
N MET A 155 3.73 -3.72 9.89
CA MET A 155 2.92 -4.00 11.07
C MET A 155 1.48 -3.48 10.99
N SER A 156 1.18 -2.54 10.11
CA SER A 156 -0.10 -1.83 10.12
C SER A 156 -0.79 -1.81 8.76
N TRP A 157 -0.23 -1.07 7.82
CA TRP A 157 -0.82 -0.78 6.51
C TRP A 157 -0.80 -1.98 5.58
N SER A 158 0.18 -2.89 5.72
CA SER A 158 0.36 -4.01 4.79
C SER A 158 -0.85 -4.93 4.74
N LEU A 159 -1.27 -5.53 5.86
CA LEU A 159 -2.43 -6.43 5.89
C LEU A 159 -3.71 -5.70 6.31
N GLY A 160 -3.60 -4.73 7.22
CA GLY A 160 -4.74 -4.05 7.81
C GLY A 160 -5.58 -3.27 6.79
N ALA A 161 -4.94 -2.62 5.81
CA ALA A 161 -5.66 -1.82 4.81
C ALA A 161 -6.57 -2.71 3.93
N TRP A 162 -6.05 -3.84 3.46
CA TRP A 162 -6.82 -4.79 2.64
C TRP A 162 -7.95 -5.44 3.41
N LEU A 163 -7.71 -5.80 4.67
CA LEU A 163 -8.72 -6.32 5.57
C LEU A 163 -9.86 -5.32 5.73
N LEU A 164 -9.54 -4.06 6.02
CA LEU A 164 -10.54 -3.01 6.20
C LEU A 164 -11.34 -2.77 4.90
N ILE A 165 -10.67 -2.66 3.75
CA ILE A 165 -11.33 -2.50 2.45
C ILE A 165 -12.29 -3.67 2.18
N SER A 166 -11.89 -4.91 2.50
CA SER A 166 -12.72 -6.11 2.29
C SER A 166 -13.95 -6.20 3.19
N GLU A 167 -13.91 -5.53 4.35
CA GLU A 167 -15.00 -5.50 5.34
C GLU A 167 -16.01 -4.39 5.07
N ILE A 168 -15.56 -3.24 4.57
CA ILE A 168 -16.46 -2.12 4.26
C ILE A 168 -17.31 -2.46 3.02
N PHE A 169 -16.79 -3.28 2.09
CA PHE A 169 -17.53 -3.66 0.89
C PHE A 169 -18.58 -4.76 1.13
N PRO A 170 -19.87 -4.53 0.76
CA PRO A 170 -20.90 -5.54 0.87
C PRO A 170 -20.57 -6.77 0.01
N ASN A 171 -20.75 -7.99 0.57
CA ASN A 171 -20.40 -9.25 -0.10
C ASN A 171 -20.89 -9.34 -1.56
N ARG A 172 -22.08 -8.84 -1.86
CA ARG A 172 -22.72 -8.93 -3.18
C ARG A 172 -22.02 -8.11 -4.27
N ILE A 173 -21.33 -7.03 -3.91
CA ILE A 173 -20.65 -6.12 -4.85
C ILE A 173 -19.14 -6.05 -4.61
N ARG A 174 -18.63 -6.79 -3.60
CA ARG A 174 -17.25 -6.75 -3.15
C ARG A 174 -16.26 -7.03 -4.27
N ALA A 175 -16.53 -7.99 -5.15
CA ALA A 175 -15.64 -8.32 -6.26
C ALA A 175 -15.48 -7.13 -7.22
N VAL A 176 -16.58 -6.48 -7.62
CA VAL A 176 -16.58 -5.32 -8.51
C VAL A 176 -15.95 -4.10 -7.81
N ALA A 177 -16.30 -3.84 -6.55
CA ALA A 177 -15.75 -2.74 -5.76
C ALA A 177 -14.23 -2.87 -5.54
N MET A 178 -13.76 -4.09 -5.25
CA MET A 178 -12.33 -4.40 -5.17
C MET A 178 -11.63 -4.11 -6.49
N GLY A 179 -12.22 -4.48 -7.63
CA GLY A 179 -11.66 -4.16 -8.95
C GLY A 179 -11.38 -2.67 -9.11
N TYR A 180 -12.35 -1.81 -8.81
CA TYR A 180 -12.17 -0.35 -8.84
C TYR A 180 -11.11 0.14 -7.84
N ALA A 181 -11.10 -0.39 -6.61
CA ALA A 181 -10.10 -0.02 -5.61
C ALA A 181 -8.68 -0.38 -6.08
N PHE A 182 -8.46 -1.59 -6.59
CA PHE A 182 -7.19 -2.02 -7.17
C PHE A 182 -6.78 -1.15 -8.36
N SER A 183 -7.69 -0.85 -9.29
CA SER A 183 -7.39 0.05 -10.41
C SER A 183 -6.95 1.43 -9.93
N SER A 184 -7.64 2.01 -8.94
CA SER A 184 -7.28 3.31 -8.37
C SER A 184 -5.92 3.28 -7.66
N MET A 185 -5.63 2.19 -6.95
CA MET A 185 -4.34 1.98 -6.28
C MET A 185 -3.20 1.89 -7.28
N TYR A 186 -3.34 1.08 -8.34
CA TYR A 186 -2.30 0.93 -9.36
C TYR A 186 -2.11 2.23 -10.15
N LEU A 187 -3.17 2.99 -10.38
CA LEU A 187 -3.05 4.32 -10.99
C LEU A 187 -2.27 5.28 -10.09
N ALA A 188 -2.58 5.32 -8.79
CA ALA A 188 -1.79 6.08 -7.82
C ALA A 188 -0.34 5.57 -7.77
N ASN A 189 -0.12 4.26 -7.90
CA ASN A 189 1.21 3.66 -7.88
C ASN A 189 2.02 4.13 -9.07
N PHE A 190 1.42 4.11 -10.26
CA PHE A 190 2.03 4.63 -11.46
C PHE A 190 2.43 6.09 -11.31
N ILE A 191 1.52 6.95 -10.82
CA ILE A 191 1.80 8.38 -10.61
C ILE A 191 2.97 8.55 -9.63
N VAL A 192 2.92 7.90 -8.47
CA VAL A 192 3.93 8.02 -7.42
C VAL A 192 5.30 7.50 -7.89
N THR A 193 5.32 6.35 -8.57
CA THR A 193 6.54 5.73 -9.10
C THR A 193 7.15 6.54 -10.24
N GLN A 194 6.35 7.18 -11.08
CA GLN A 194 6.84 8.06 -12.17
C GLN A 194 7.32 9.42 -11.63
N THR A 195 6.63 9.97 -10.64
CA THR A 195 6.98 11.26 -10.06
C THR A 195 8.28 11.17 -9.25
N PHE A 196 8.57 10.02 -8.63
CA PHE A 196 9.76 9.85 -7.79
C PHE A 196 11.09 10.09 -8.53
N PRO A 197 11.39 9.45 -9.69
CA PRO A 197 12.57 9.75 -10.48
C PRO A 197 12.64 11.20 -10.96
N MET A 198 11.51 11.83 -11.31
CA MET A 198 11.48 13.24 -11.70
C MET A 198 11.89 14.16 -10.54
N MET A 199 11.41 13.88 -9.32
CA MET A 199 11.81 14.63 -8.12
C MET A 199 13.26 14.37 -7.73
N ASN A 200 13.72 13.11 -7.82
CA ASN A 200 15.07 12.71 -7.41
C ASN A 200 16.15 13.06 -8.46
N ARG A 201 15.78 13.44 -9.69
CA ARG A 201 16.71 13.91 -10.74
C ARG A 201 16.73 15.43 -10.90
N SER A 202 15.81 16.16 -10.26
CA SER A 202 15.78 17.62 -10.32
C SER A 202 16.91 18.19 -9.49
N ARG A 203 17.89 18.84 -10.15
CA ARG A 203 19.06 19.48 -9.49
C ARG A 203 18.65 20.44 -8.37
N LEU A 204 17.58 21.23 -8.55
CA LEU A 204 17.07 22.17 -7.54
C LEU A 204 16.61 21.50 -6.23
N LEU A 205 16.01 20.30 -6.31
CA LEU A 205 15.53 19.56 -5.13
C LEU A 205 16.66 18.77 -4.47
N MET A 206 17.62 18.28 -5.26
CA MET A 206 18.82 17.64 -4.75
C MET A 206 19.72 18.65 -4.02
N ASP A 207 19.87 19.87 -4.54
CA ASP A 207 20.72 20.91 -3.94
C ASP A 207 20.12 21.50 -2.65
N HIS A 208 18.79 21.59 -2.52
CA HIS A 208 18.14 22.12 -1.31
C HIS A 208 17.75 21.05 -0.28
N PHE A 209 17.39 19.84 -0.71
CA PHE A 209 16.82 18.81 0.17
C PHE A 209 17.59 17.48 0.14
N HIS A 210 18.63 17.33 -0.69
CA HIS A 210 19.46 16.13 -0.77
C HIS A 210 18.69 14.80 -0.94
N GLY A 211 17.50 14.84 -1.55
CA GLY A 211 16.62 13.66 -1.70
C GLY A 211 15.59 13.44 -0.56
N ALA A 212 15.49 14.35 0.40
CA ALA A 212 14.48 14.32 1.47
C ALA A 212 13.06 14.70 1.00
N PHE A 213 12.94 15.42 -0.12
CA PHE A 213 11.64 15.94 -0.59
C PHE A 213 10.59 14.86 -0.88
N PRO A 214 10.91 13.75 -1.58
CA PRO A 214 9.97 12.64 -1.72
C PRO A 214 9.56 12.01 -0.38
N LEU A 215 10.46 11.93 0.60
CA LEU A 215 10.17 11.39 1.94
C LEU A 215 9.23 12.30 2.72
N MET A 216 9.39 13.62 2.61
CA MET A 216 8.47 14.60 3.20
C MET A 216 7.08 14.53 2.56
N LEU A 217 6.99 14.35 1.24
CA LEU A 217 5.71 14.18 0.55
C LEU A 217 5.00 12.90 1.02
N CYS A 218 5.75 11.81 1.17
CA CYS A 218 5.23 10.55 1.73
C CYS A 218 4.79 10.73 3.18
N ALA A 219 5.54 11.47 4.00
CA ALA A 219 5.18 11.78 5.39
C ALA A 219 3.88 12.60 5.48
N ALA A 220 3.73 13.61 4.61
CA ALA A 220 2.49 14.37 4.49
C ALA A 220 1.33 13.45 4.07
N GLY A 221 1.57 12.55 3.12
CA GLY A 221 0.64 11.48 2.74
C GLY A 221 0.20 10.62 3.93
N CYS A 222 1.13 10.18 4.77
CA CYS A 222 0.85 9.41 5.98
C CYS A 222 0.04 10.22 7.02
N LEU A 223 0.27 11.53 7.14
CA LEU A 223 -0.52 12.40 8.02
C LEU A 223 -1.95 12.60 7.50
N VAL A 224 -2.12 12.79 6.19
CA VAL A 224 -3.45 12.81 5.55
C VAL A 224 -4.15 11.49 5.80
N ALA A 225 -3.42 10.38 5.70
CA ALA A 225 -3.95 9.05 5.97
C ALA A 225 -4.40 8.87 7.43
N PHE A 226 -3.61 9.35 8.39
CA PHE A 226 -3.99 9.39 9.80
C PHE A 226 -5.28 10.19 10.03
N TRP A 227 -5.38 11.37 9.43
CA TRP A 227 -6.56 12.22 9.54
C TRP A 227 -7.79 11.58 8.90
N PHE A 228 -7.62 10.97 7.73
CA PHE A 228 -8.68 10.28 7.00
C PHE A 228 -9.27 9.13 7.82
N VAL A 229 -8.41 8.24 8.34
CA VAL A 229 -8.83 7.09 9.16
C VAL A 229 -9.39 7.52 10.53
N LYS A 230 -9.03 8.71 11.03
CA LYS A 230 -9.67 9.28 12.23
C LYS A 230 -11.08 9.80 11.93
N ARG A 231 -11.31 10.31 10.72
CA ARG A 231 -12.54 11.02 10.33
C ARG A 231 -13.62 10.08 9.80
N PHE A 232 -13.21 9.04 9.07
CA PHE A 232 -14.04 8.08 8.34
C PHE A 232 -13.76 6.66 8.83
#